data_AF-A0A842VYS1-F1
#
_entry.id   AF-A0A842VYS1-F1
#
_cell.length_a   1.000
_cell.length_b   1.000
_cell.length_c   1.000
_cell.angle_alpha   90.00
_cell.angle_beta   90.00
_cell.angle_gamma   90.00
#
_symmetry.space_group_name_H-M   'P 1'
#
loop_
_entity.id
_entity.type
_entity.pdbx_description
1 polymer ?
#
loop_
_entity_poly.entity_id
_entity_poly.type
_entity_poly.pdbx_seq_one_letter_code
_entity_poly.pdbx_strand_id
1 'polypeptide(L)' 'MPLEDVDLEKLTRKWRNEKLSGASIKAICQEAAMNAIRETTAEGPRKGIMSVTMNDFVTGFKRYKHKLRGSEKTAPVYS' A
#
# COMPACT_ATOMS: atom_id res chain seq x y z
N MET A 1 10.28 -4.98 -8.04
CA MET A 1 10.49 -4.71 -6.60
C MET A 1 10.53 -6.08 -5.95
N PRO A 2 11.66 -6.51 -5.36
CA PRO A 2 11.74 -7.82 -4.75
C PRO A 2 10.82 -7.88 -3.52
N LEU A 3 10.20 -9.05 -3.32
CA LEU A 3 9.36 -9.32 -2.16
C LEU A 3 10.14 -10.15 -1.16
N GLU A 4 9.95 -9.87 0.12
CA GLU A 4 10.53 -10.65 1.23
C GLU A 4 9.40 -11.06 2.17
N ASP A 5 9.22 -12.38 2.31
CA ASP A 5 8.22 -13.00 3.18
C ASP A 5 6.78 -12.46 2.99
N VAL A 6 6.38 -12.23 1.74
CA VAL A 6 5.03 -11.76 1.39
C VAL A 6 4.10 -12.91 1.07
N ASP A 7 3.06 -13.08 1.89
CA ASP A 7 1.95 -14.01 1.64
C ASP A 7 0.78 -13.27 0.98
N LEU A 8 0.73 -13.35 -0.35
CA LEU A 8 -0.33 -12.72 -1.15
C LEU A 8 -1.70 -13.36 -0.89
N GLU A 9 -1.78 -14.65 -0.60
CA GLU A 9 -3.06 -15.33 -0.38
C GLU A 9 -3.68 -14.91 0.95
N LYS A 10 -2.84 -14.66 1.97
CA LYS A 10 -3.29 -14.07 3.23
C LYS A 10 -3.76 -12.63 3.06
N LEU A 11 -3.11 -11.84 2.20
CA LEU A 11 -3.56 -10.48 1.86
C LEU A 11 -4.91 -10.48 1.16
N THR A 12 -5.09 -11.31 0.13
CA THR A 12 -6.36 -11.41 -0.58
C THR A 12 -7.48 -11.90 0.35
N ARG A 13 -7.21 -12.91 1.20
CA ARG A 13 -8.17 -13.36 2.22
C ARG A 13 -8.55 -12.24 3.20
N LYS A 14 -7.60 -11.42 3.63
CA LYS A 14 -7.87 -10.25 4.50
C LYS A 14 -8.68 -9.17 3.79
N TRP A 15 -8.45 -8.94 2.50
CA TRP A 15 -9.07 -7.87 1.73
C TRP A 15 -10.23 -8.32 0.85
N ARG A 16 -10.72 -9.55 1.00
CA ARG A 16 -11.79 -10.14 0.18
C ARG A 16 -13.10 -9.34 0.14
N ASN A 17 -13.37 -8.53 1.17
CA ASN A 17 -14.59 -7.72 1.27
C ASN A 17 -14.38 -6.30 0.67
N GLU A 18 -13.19 -6.01 0.16
CA GLU A 18 -12.81 -4.72 -0.40
C GLU A 18 -13.07 -4.72 -1.90
N LYS A 19 -13.64 -3.63 -2.42
CA LYS A 19 -13.90 -3.46 -3.85
C LYS A 19 -12.62 -3.04 -4.58
N LEU A 20 -11.64 -3.93 -4.66
CA LEU A 20 -10.36 -3.68 -5.29
C LEU A 20 -10.39 -4.04 -6.77
N SER A 21 -10.22 -3.04 -7.63
CA SER A 21 -9.94 -3.25 -9.06
C SER A 21 -8.44 -3.42 -9.30
N GLY A 22 -8.04 -3.76 -10.53
CA GLY A 22 -6.62 -3.80 -10.91
C GLY A 22 -5.90 -2.47 -10.66
N ALA A 23 -6.60 -1.34 -10.83
CA ALA A 23 -6.06 -0.01 -10.53
C ALA A 23 -5.85 0.20 -9.02
N SER A 24 -6.81 -0.24 -8.20
CA SER A 24 -6.68 -0.21 -6.73
C SER A 24 -5.49 -1.03 -6.25
N ILE A 25 -5.33 -2.24 -6.78
CA ILE A 25 -4.23 -3.15 -6.45
C ILE A 25 -2.89 -2.50 -6.85
N LYS A 26 -2.79 -1.94 -8.05
CA LYS A 26 -1.59 -1.21 -8.50
C LYS A 26 -1.23 -0.06 -7.55
N ALA A 27 -2.21 0.74 -7.13
CA ALA A 27 -1.99 1.84 -6.20
C ALA A 27 -1.51 1.35 -4.82
N ILE A 28 -2.06 0.25 -4.31
CA ILE A 28 -1.61 -0.39 -3.06
C ILE A 28 -0.16 -0.86 -3.18
N CYS A 29 0.21 -1.54 -4.28
CA CYS A 29 1.59 -1.98 -4.52
C CYS A 29 2.57 -0.80 -4.58
N GLN A 30 2.16 0.31 -5.20
CA GLN A 30 2.97 1.52 -5.26
C GLN A 30 3.14 2.16 -3.86
N GLU A 31 2.09 2.21 -3.06
CA GLU A 31 2.20 2.70 -1.67
C GLU A 31 3.09 1.79 -0.81
N ALA A 32 2.99 0.47 -0.95
CA ALA A 32 3.83 -0.48 -0.23
C ALA A 32 5.32 -0.27 -0.58
N ALA A 33 5.64 -0.15 -1.86
CA ALA A 33 7.00 0.15 -2.30
C ALA A 33 7.54 1.47 -1.75
N MET A 34 6.71 2.52 -1.78
CA MET A 34 7.10 3.81 -1.25
C MET A 34 7.19 3.80 0.29
N ASN A 35 6.53 2.86 0.97
CA ASN A 35 6.71 2.66 2.39
C ASN A 35 8.08 2.06 2.69
N ALA A 36 8.45 0.98 1.98
CA ALA A 36 9.76 0.34 2.13
C ALA A 36 10.92 1.31 1.90
N ILE A 37 10.80 2.19 0.89
CA ILE A 37 11.78 3.26 0.64
C ILE A 37 11.88 4.24 1.82
N ARG A 38 10.74 4.70 2.36
CA ARG A 38 10.70 5.69 3.44
C ARG A 38 11.21 5.13 4.76
N GLU A 39 10.89 3.90 5.11
CA GLU A 39 11.43 3.22 6.29
C GLU A 39 12.96 3.11 6.19
N THR A 40 13.48 2.72 5.03
CA THR A 40 14.92 2.69 4.73
C THR A 40 15.60 4.07 4.86
N THR A 41 14.88 5.17 4.65
CA THR A 41 15.47 6.52 4.79
C THR A 41 15.40 7.04 6.23
N ALA A 42 14.37 6.66 6.99
CA ALA A 42 14.16 7.12 8.36
C ALA A 42 15.03 6.39 9.40
N GLU A 43 15.23 5.08 9.22
CA GLU A 43 15.99 4.22 10.14
C GLU A 43 17.46 4.04 9.71
N GLY A 44 17.86 4.68 8.61
CA GLY A 44 19.13 4.45 7.92
C GLY A 44 19.03 3.31 6.90
N PRO A 45 19.97 3.23 5.94
CA PRO A 45 19.87 2.27 4.84
C PRO A 45 19.82 0.84 5.37
N ARG A 46 18.73 0.12 5.09
CA ARG A 46 18.64 -1.34 5.25
C ARG A 46 19.86 -1.96 4.56
N LYS A 47 20.68 -2.69 5.30
CA LYS A 47 21.80 -3.46 4.73
C LYS A 47 21.23 -4.50 3.76
N GLY A 48 21.45 -4.31 2.46
CA GLY A 48 21.04 -5.27 1.42
C GLY A 48 20.20 -4.66 0.31
N ILE A 49 19.62 -5.53 -0.52
CA ILE A 49 18.70 -5.12 -1.58
C ILE A 49 17.36 -4.74 -0.93
N MET A 50 16.88 -3.52 -1.20
CA MET A 50 15.60 -3.05 -0.69
C MET A 50 14.45 -3.96 -1.14
N SER A 51 13.83 -4.64 -0.18
CA SER A 51 12.72 -5.56 -0.33
C SER A 51 11.41 -4.97 0.23
N VAL A 52 10.29 -5.42 -0.34
CA VAL A 52 8.95 -5.12 0.16
C VAL A 52 8.46 -6.27 1.02
N THR A 53 8.07 -5.97 2.25
CA THR A 53 7.63 -6.94 3.25
C THR A 53 6.11 -6.96 3.40
N MET A 54 5.59 -7.88 4.22
CA MET A 54 4.17 -7.88 4.59
C MET A 54 3.72 -6.58 5.26
N ASN A 55 4.57 -5.93 6.06
CA ASN A 55 4.20 -4.69 6.76
C ASN A 55 3.96 -3.55 5.77
N ASP A 56 4.77 -3.49 4.71
CA ASP A 56 4.65 -2.50 3.63
C ASP A 56 3.29 -2.60 2.93
N PHE A 57 2.81 -3.81 2.66
CA PHE A 57 1.48 -4.02 2.08
C PHE A 57 0.36 -3.59 3.03
N VAL A 58 0.46 -3.93 4.31
CA VAL A 58 -0.54 -3.53 5.32
C VAL A 58 -0.60 -2.01 5.47
N THR A 59 0.56 -1.35 5.54
CA THR A 59 0.67 0.10 5.65
C THR A 59 0.22 0.79 4.37
N GLY A 60 0.64 0.29 3.21
CA GLY A 60 0.25 0.80 1.91
C GLY A 60 -1.26 0.72 1.67
N PHE A 61 -1.89 -0.39 2.09
CA PHE A 61 -3.34 -0.53 2.04
C PHE A 61 -4.07 0.46 2.95
N LYS A 62 -3.60 0.66 4.19
CA LYS A 62 -4.17 1.67 5.10
C LYS A 62 -4.09 3.08 4.49
N ARG A 63 -2.95 3.43 3.89
CA ARG A 63 -2.76 4.72 3.20
C ARG A 63 -3.67 4.86 1.98
N TYR A 64 -3.81 3.81 1.18
CA TYR A 64 -4.76 3.78 0.06
C TYR A 64 -6.19 4.07 0.54
N LYS A 65 -6.65 3.41 1.61
CA LYS A 65 -7.98 3.63 2.19
C LYS A 65 -8.17 5.04 2.75
N HIS A 66 -7.14 5.62 3.36
CA HIS A 66 -7.18 7.00 3.82
C HIS A 66 -7.35 7.99 2.65
N LYS A 67 -6.63 7.76 1.54
CA LYS A 67 -6.74 8.59 0.33
C LYS A 67 -8.12 8.51 -0.32
N LEU A 68 -8.72 7.32 -0.39
CA LEU A 68 -10.09 7.16 -0.89
C LEU A 68 -11.09 8.01 -0.07
N ARG A 69 -11.03 7.93 1.26
CA ARG A 69 -11.89 8.72 2.15
C ARG A 69 -11.66 10.23 2.07
N GLY A 70 -10.44 10.65 1.73
CA GLY A 70 -10.11 12.06 1.49
C GLY A 70 -10.66 12.57 0.15
N SER A 71 -10.65 11.73 -0.88
CA SER A 71 -11.11 12.07 -2.23
C SER A 71 -12.63 12.24 -2.35
N GLU A 72 -13.42 11.56 -1.53
CA GLU A 72 -14.90 11.70 -1.54
C GLU A 72 -15.36 13.08 -1.03
N LYS A 73 -14.53 13.79 -0.26
CA LYS A 73 -14.90 15.08 0.36
C LYS A 73 -14.68 16.29 -0.54
N THR A 74 -14.03 16.13 -1.70
CA THR A 74 -13.55 17.25 -2.53
C THR A 74 -14.36 17.49 -3.80
N ALA A 75 -15.47 16.78 -4.03
CA ALA A 75 -16.35 17.12 -5.14
C ALA A 75 -17.26 18.30 -4.71
N PRO A 76 -17.03 19.54 -5.18
CA PRO A 76 -18.04 20.58 -5.03
C PRO A 76 -19.31 20.10 -5.74
N VAL A 77 -20.41 20.03 -5.00
CA VAL A 77 -21.74 19.91 -5.60
C VAL A 77 -22.01 21.25 -6.26
N TYR A 78 -21.81 21.33 -7.57
CA TYR A 78 -22.33 22.45 -8.34
C TYR A 78 -23.83 22.22 -8.53
N SER A 79 -24.62 22.91 -7.69
CA SER A 79 -26.06 23.11 -7.86
C SER A 79 -26.34 24.17 -8.92
#